data_AF-A0A7C7YW00-F1
#
_entry.id   AF-A0A7C7YW00-F1
#
_cell.length_a   1.000
_cell.length_b   1.000
_cell.length_c   1.000
_cell.angle_alpha   90.00
_cell.angle_beta   90.00
_cell.angle_gamma   90.00
#
_symmetry.space_group_name_H-M   'P 1'
#
loop_
_entity.id
_entity.type
_entity.pdbx_description
1 polymer ?
#
loop_
_entity_poly.entity_id
_entity_poly.type
_entity_poly.pdbx_seq_one_letter_code
_entity_poly.pdbx_strand_id
1 'polypeptide(L)'
;MTKLPVVSTSLSRVAGLMICWLALLIGVVPRGEARLLAARGTLMAQSGDSSRERWDSMSDKQRERLRARFERLQAMETSERDALEERAKRLRKIERRVVASLSAENRTRLMSEPPEKRSQLLRELVEAEMRDRGQRVMGKLPSHVRDWMDTASPEELRKRLELFKRDSREKTSLEAVERVAQQLGFGPEEIARLQRLPIEERMQKVLELYQSLSKRQIKVSGLPQGITAQRWKELDQLSPRAYFAEIMALRAEAELGRPARKQEPVAGSRQELRQLGRDIAREMRPRPTERLELRELSREDRHSELGRRSRERVMRLVHKRGGLSAQQIQVLKAMDTREFLRNARRIVKALDRGKQPSLPRARDTEGARQKKGTGKKSRKPQRAAPEREQRGKQKSKPQGKPERKQKGKQGPNLRQG
;
A
#
# COMPACT_ATOMS: atom_id res chain seq x y z
N MET A 1 -31.87 23.97 23.17
CA MET A 1 -31.36 23.24 22.00
C MET A 1 -29.87 23.55 21.80
N THR A 2 -28.99 22.74 22.38
CA THR A 2 -27.53 22.90 22.28
C THR A 2 -27.02 22.32 20.95
N LYS A 3 -26.51 23.18 20.05
CA LYS A 3 -25.83 22.76 18.82
C LYS A 3 -24.56 22.00 19.20
N LEU A 4 -24.54 20.69 18.94
CA LEU A 4 -23.32 19.88 19.09
C LEU A 4 -22.25 20.41 18.12
N PRO A 5 -20.99 20.60 18.57
CA PRO A 5 -19.92 21.07 17.71
C PRO A 5 -19.62 20.06 16.60
N VAL A 6 -19.49 20.53 15.37
CA VAL A 6 -19.10 19.74 14.20
C VAL A 6 -17.60 19.42 14.30
N VAL A 7 -17.26 18.33 15.01
CA VAL A 7 -15.87 17.84 15.19
C VAL A 7 -15.31 17.13 13.92
N SER A 8 -15.64 17.62 12.72
CA SER A 8 -15.54 16.80 11.49
C SER A 8 -14.16 16.74 10.82
N THR A 9 -13.26 17.70 11.06
CA THR A 9 -12.09 17.90 10.17
C THR A 9 -10.75 17.34 10.65
N SER A 10 -10.51 17.20 11.96
CA SER A 10 -9.27 16.61 12.49
C SER A 10 -9.32 15.08 12.52
N LEU A 11 -10.52 14.50 12.71
CA LEU A 11 -10.75 13.06 12.77
C LEU A 11 -10.49 12.33 11.44
N SER A 12 -10.73 12.97 10.30
CA SER A 12 -10.66 12.32 8.99
C SER A 12 -9.22 12.01 8.54
N ARG A 13 -8.22 12.80 8.97
CA ARG A 13 -6.81 12.60 8.55
C ARG A 13 -6.11 11.47 9.31
N VAL A 14 -6.35 11.36 10.62
CA VAL A 14 -5.77 10.30 11.46
C VAL A 14 -6.54 8.99 11.28
N ALA A 15 -7.88 9.04 11.15
CA ALA A 15 -8.68 7.87 10.80
C ALA A 15 -8.33 7.35 9.41
N GLY A 16 -8.09 8.21 8.41
CA GLY A 16 -7.67 7.78 7.06
C GLY A 16 -6.31 7.07 7.04
N LEU A 17 -5.35 7.50 7.87
CA LEU A 17 -4.08 6.81 8.07
C LEU A 17 -4.29 5.46 8.74
N MET A 18 -4.98 5.40 9.87
CA MET A 18 -5.29 4.16 10.59
C MET A 18 -6.12 3.16 9.76
N ILE A 19 -7.06 3.63 8.93
CA ILE A 19 -7.88 2.81 8.02
C ILE A 19 -7.02 2.27 6.88
N CYS A 20 -6.11 3.07 6.31
CA CYS A 20 -5.13 2.56 5.34
C CYS A 20 -4.21 1.51 5.97
N TRP A 21 -3.79 1.72 7.23
CA TRP A 21 -2.97 0.78 8.00
C TRP A 21 -3.74 -0.51 8.29
N LEU A 22 -4.95 -0.45 8.85
CA LEU A 22 -5.81 -1.61 9.11
C LEU A 22 -6.17 -2.37 7.83
N ALA A 23 -6.44 -1.70 6.71
CA ALA A 23 -6.69 -2.37 5.44
C ALA A 23 -5.43 -3.06 4.83
N LEU A 24 -4.23 -2.54 5.14
CA LEU A 24 -2.95 -3.18 4.81
C LEU A 24 -2.59 -4.34 5.77
N LEU A 25 -2.95 -4.21 7.06
CA LEU A 25 -2.61 -5.15 8.13
C LEU A 25 -3.58 -6.33 8.25
N ILE A 26 -4.88 -6.14 7.97
CA ILE A 26 -5.91 -7.19 8.03
C ILE A 26 -5.79 -8.15 6.82
N GLY A 27 -4.88 -7.90 5.89
CA GLY A 27 -4.66 -8.81 4.77
C GLY A 27 -5.93 -9.05 3.94
N VAL A 28 -6.82 -8.05 3.81
CA VAL A 28 -8.07 -8.08 3.01
C VAL A 28 -8.72 -9.48 2.91
N VAL A 29 -9.51 -9.75 3.94
CA VAL A 29 -10.49 -10.81 4.21
C VAL A 29 -11.07 -11.60 3.01
N PRO A 30 -11.19 -12.93 3.13
CA PRO A 30 -12.07 -13.78 2.31
C PRO A 30 -13.53 -13.32 2.43
N ARG A 31 -14.14 -12.87 1.34
CA ARG A 31 -15.59 -12.66 1.30
C ARG A 31 -16.30 -14.00 1.51
N GLY A 32 -17.26 -14.01 2.43
CA GLY A 32 -17.97 -15.18 2.95
C GLY A 32 -18.27 -16.27 1.93
N GLU A 33 -17.78 -17.47 2.23
CA GLU A 33 -17.87 -18.65 1.38
C GLU A 33 -19.24 -19.35 1.47
N ALA A 34 -20.05 -19.03 2.48
CA ALA A 34 -21.29 -19.75 2.77
C ALA A 34 -22.43 -19.54 1.75
N ARG A 35 -22.42 -18.47 0.94
CA ARG A 35 -23.44 -18.26 -0.12
C ARG A 35 -22.91 -18.45 -1.55
N LEU A 36 -21.60 -18.67 -1.71
CA LEU A 36 -20.98 -18.92 -3.01
C LEU A 36 -20.91 -20.41 -3.36
N LEU A 37 -20.93 -21.31 -2.38
CA LEU A 37 -20.82 -22.76 -2.64
C LEU A 37 -22.08 -23.36 -3.29
N ALA A 38 -23.28 -22.91 -2.92
CA ALA A 38 -24.53 -23.37 -3.52
C ALA A 38 -24.76 -22.85 -4.96
N ALA A 39 -24.35 -21.60 -5.26
CA ALA A 39 -24.41 -21.03 -6.61
C ALA A 39 -23.25 -21.50 -7.51
N ARG A 40 -22.17 -22.06 -6.94
CA ARG A 40 -21.02 -22.60 -7.68
C ARG A 40 -21.31 -23.99 -8.24
N GLY A 41 -22.19 -24.78 -7.62
CA GLY A 41 -22.59 -26.11 -8.12
C GLY A 41 -23.31 -26.07 -9.47
N THR A 42 -24.25 -25.15 -9.66
CA THR A 42 -25.04 -25.01 -10.90
C THR A 42 -24.28 -24.32 -12.04
N LEU A 43 -23.42 -23.35 -11.73
CA LEU A 43 -22.51 -22.73 -12.71
C LEU A 43 -21.36 -23.67 -13.13
N MET A 44 -20.92 -24.58 -12.25
CA MET A 44 -19.88 -25.57 -12.58
C MET A 44 -20.38 -26.64 -13.55
N ALA A 45 -21.64 -27.09 -13.42
CA ALA A 45 -22.24 -28.08 -14.32
C ALA A 45 -22.36 -27.58 -15.77
N GLN A 46 -22.88 -26.35 -15.98
CA GLN A 46 -22.93 -25.74 -17.33
C GLN A 46 -21.54 -25.33 -17.86
N SER A 47 -20.57 -25.11 -16.97
CA SER A 47 -19.18 -24.88 -17.37
C SER A 47 -18.42 -26.16 -17.70
N GLY A 48 -18.96 -27.35 -17.39
CA GLY A 48 -18.29 -28.64 -17.56
C GLY A 48 -18.00 -28.95 -19.02
N ASP A 49 -19.02 -28.83 -19.88
CA ASP A 49 -18.91 -29.10 -21.31
C ASP A 49 -17.97 -28.10 -22.00
N SER A 50 -18.12 -26.79 -21.72
CA SER A 50 -17.19 -25.77 -22.21
C SER A 50 -15.75 -25.91 -21.66
N SER A 51 -15.55 -26.57 -20.52
CA SER A 51 -14.20 -26.80 -19.96
C SER A 51 -13.54 -28.02 -20.58
N ARG A 52 -14.32 -29.06 -20.91
CA ARG A 52 -13.86 -30.23 -21.67
C ARG A 52 -13.50 -29.84 -23.10
N GLU A 53 -14.37 -29.13 -23.81
CA GLU A 53 -14.08 -28.63 -25.17
C GLU A 53 -12.85 -27.72 -25.21
N ARG A 54 -12.67 -26.85 -24.19
CA ARG A 54 -11.45 -26.03 -24.05
C ARG A 54 -10.22 -26.87 -23.78
N TRP A 55 -10.34 -27.95 -23.00
CA TRP A 55 -9.23 -28.87 -22.76
C TRP A 55 -8.87 -29.64 -24.03
N ASP A 56 -9.88 -30.07 -24.78
CA ASP A 56 -9.72 -30.87 -25.99
C ASP A 56 -9.16 -30.04 -27.15
N SER A 57 -9.46 -28.74 -27.19
CA SER A 57 -8.85 -27.80 -28.15
C SER A 57 -7.44 -27.31 -27.78
N MET A 58 -6.92 -27.64 -26.59
CA MET A 58 -5.54 -27.30 -26.22
C MET A 58 -4.54 -28.28 -26.85
N SER A 59 -3.38 -27.75 -27.24
CA SER A 59 -2.23 -28.56 -27.61
C SER A 59 -1.73 -29.42 -26.44
N ASP A 60 -1.10 -30.56 -26.72
CA ASP A 60 -0.57 -31.46 -25.68
C ASP A 60 0.42 -30.76 -24.74
N LYS A 61 1.27 -29.88 -25.29
CA LYS A 61 2.19 -29.04 -24.50
C LYS A 61 1.46 -28.12 -23.52
N GLN A 62 0.30 -27.57 -23.90
CA GLN A 62 -0.53 -26.75 -23.01
C GLN A 62 -1.20 -27.61 -21.94
N ARG A 63 -1.73 -28.78 -22.31
CA ARG A 63 -2.33 -29.75 -21.38
C ARG A 63 -1.32 -30.22 -20.34
N GLU A 64 -0.11 -30.60 -20.76
CA GLU A 64 0.99 -31.01 -19.89
C GLU A 64 1.38 -29.88 -18.91
N ARG A 65 1.52 -28.65 -19.41
CA ARG A 65 1.80 -27.48 -18.56
C ARG A 65 0.69 -27.23 -17.54
N LEU A 66 -0.57 -27.47 -17.88
CA LEU A 66 -1.69 -27.35 -16.94
C LEU A 66 -1.72 -28.48 -15.91
N ARG A 67 -1.44 -29.73 -16.32
CA ARG A 67 -1.30 -30.87 -15.39
C ARG A 67 -0.20 -30.61 -14.36
N ALA A 68 1.00 -30.23 -14.80
CA ALA A 68 2.12 -29.92 -13.91
C ALA A 68 1.79 -28.76 -12.92
N ARG A 69 1.01 -27.77 -13.36
CA ARG A 69 0.53 -26.69 -12.46
C ARG A 69 -0.51 -27.18 -11.47
N PHE A 70 -1.39 -28.09 -11.88
CA PHE A 70 -2.41 -28.68 -11.02
C PHE A 70 -1.80 -29.60 -9.97
N GLU A 71 -0.87 -30.48 -10.36
CA GLU A 71 -0.10 -31.32 -9.44
C GLU A 71 0.66 -30.48 -8.42
N ARG A 72 1.34 -29.42 -8.87
CA ARG A 72 1.99 -28.47 -7.96
C ARG A 72 1.01 -27.81 -7.00
N LEU A 73 -0.20 -27.49 -7.46
CA LEU A 73 -1.24 -26.93 -6.60
C LEU A 73 -1.76 -27.96 -5.59
N GLN A 74 -1.92 -29.23 -5.99
CA GLN A 74 -2.32 -30.30 -5.10
C GLN A 74 -1.27 -30.62 -4.03
N ALA A 75 0.01 -30.50 -4.38
CA ALA A 75 1.13 -30.71 -3.47
C ALA A 75 1.35 -29.54 -2.47
N MET A 76 0.71 -28.39 -2.66
CA MET A 76 0.77 -27.26 -1.71
C MET A 76 -0.01 -27.57 -0.43
N GLU A 77 0.47 -27.06 0.70
CA GLU A 77 -0.27 -27.11 1.96
C GLU A 77 -1.61 -26.35 1.84
N THR A 78 -2.60 -26.72 2.64
CA THR A 78 -3.92 -26.07 2.63
C THR A 78 -3.82 -24.56 2.87
N SER A 79 -2.98 -24.13 3.81
CA SER A 79 -2.73 -22.71 4.08
C SER A 79 -2.17 -21.94 2.88
N GLU A 80 -1.28 -22.56 2.10
CA GLU A 80 -0.71 -21.99 0.88
C GLU A 80 -1.74 -21.90 -0.24
N ARG A 81 -2.57 -22.95 -0.39
CA ARG A 81 -3.68 -22.97 -1.36
C ARG A 81 -4.69 -21.86 -1.06
N ASP A 82 -5.08 -21.70 0.20
CA ASP A 82 -5.99 -20.63 0.64
C ASP A 82 -5.40 -19.24 0.35
N ALA A 83 -4.11 -19.05 0.65
CA ALA A 83 -3.41 -17.80 0.37
C ALA A 83 -3.37 -17.49 -1.15
N LEU A 84 -3.18 -18.51 -1.98
CA LEU A 84 -3.20 -18.40 -3.43
C LEU A 84 -4.61 -18.07 -3.96
N GLU A 85 -5.64 -18.72 -3.42
CA GLU A 85 -7.04 -18.44 -3.76
C GLU A 85 -7.43 -17.00 -3.39
N GLU A 86 -7.06 -16.53 -2.20
CA GLU A 86 -7.29 -15.14 -1.78
C GLU A 86 -6.53 -14.14 -2.65
N ARG A 87 -5.32 -14.49 -3.09
CA ARG A 87 -4.59 -13.68 -4.08
C ARG A 87 -5.33 -13.64 -5.42
N ALA A 88 -5.86 -14.77 -5.89
CA ALA A 88 -6.64 -14.83 -7.13
C ALA A 88 -7.95 -14.03 -7.04
N LYS A 89 -8.70 -14.16 -5.94
CA LYS A 89 -9.91 -13.35 -5.65
C LYS A 89 -9.59 -11.85 -5.69
N ARG A 90 -8.47 -11.43 -5.09
CA ARG A 90 -8.00 -10.02 -5.13
C ARG A 90 -7.63 -9.56 -6.53
N LEU A 91 -6.92 -10.38 -7.31
CA LEU A 91 -6.58 -10.06 -8.70
C LEU A 91 -7.83 -9.87 -9.55
N ARG A 92 -8.82 -10.78 -9.47
CA ARG A 92 -10.10 -10.65 -10.18
C ARG A 92 -10.87 -9.39 -9.77
N LYS A 93 -10.83 -9.01 -8.49
CA LYS A 93 -11.45 -7.76 -8.02
C LYS A 93 -10.80 -6.53 -8.66
N ILE A 94 -9.47 -6.55 -8.82
CA ILE A 94 -8.72 -5.44 -9.41
C ILE A 94 -8.89 -5.40 -10.92
N GLU A 95 -8.91 -6.55 -11.58
CA GLU A 95 -9.26 -6.68 -12.99
C GLU A 95 -10.63 -6.09 -13.29
N ARG A 96 -11.68 -6.48 -12.55
CA ARG A 96 -13.03 -5.91 -12.70
C ARG A 96 -13.04 -4.40 -12.51
N ARG A 97 -12.31 -3.89 -11.52
CA ARG A 97 -12.19 -2.44 -11.29
C ARG A 97 -11.50 -1.73 -12.44
N VAL A 98 -10.40 -2.30 -12.94
CA VAL A 98 -9.65 -1.76 -14.09
C VAL A 98 -10.57 -1.69 -15.30
N VAL A 99 -11.29 -2.76 -15.63
CA VAL A 99 -12.25 -2.78 -16.74
C VAL A 99 -13.36 -1.75 -16.53
N ALA A 100 -13.95 -1.68 -15.33
CA ALA A 100 -15.00 -0.71 -15.02
C ALA A 100 -14.53 0.76 -15.11
N SER A 101 -13.23 1.02 -14.93
CA SER A 101 -12.64 2.36 -15.06
C SER A 101 -12.33 2.77 -16.50
N LEU A 102 -12.41 1.83 -17.47
CA LEU A 102 -12.23 2.14 -18.88
C LEU A 102 -13.48 2.83 -19.44
N SER A 103 -13.29 3.76 -20.39
CA SER A 103 -14.41 4.30 -21.17
C SER A 103 -15.14 3.18 -21.92
N ALA A 104 -16.41 3.42 -22.27
CA ALA A 104 -17.21 2.43 -23.03
C ALA A 104 -16.48 1.98 -24.31
N GLU A 105 -15.94 2.93 -25.08
CA GLU A 105 -15.13 2.67 -26.27
C GLU A 105 -13.93 1.75 -25.99
N ASN A 106 -13.17 2.02 -24.92
CA ASN A 106 -12.01 1.21 -24.57
C ASN A 106 -12.38 -0.18 -24.05
N ARG A 107 -13.53 -0.32 -23.38
CA ARG A 107 -14.08 -1.64 -23.02
C ARG A 107 -14.42 -2.44 -24.27
N THR A 108 -15.12 -1.83 -25.23
CA THR A 108 -15.46 -2.48 -26.51
C THR A 108 -14.20 -2.90 -27.26
N ARG A 109 -13.21 -2.00 -27.40
CA ARG A 109 -11.91 -2.31 -28.03
C ARG A 109 -11.18 -3.46 -27.35
N LEU A 110 -11.21 -3.54 -26.02
CA LEU A 110 -10.58 -4.65 -25.30
C LEU A 110 -11.33 -5.97 -25.52
N MET A 111 -12.66 -5.93 -25.61
CA MET A 111 -13.48 -7.13 -25.80
C MET A 111 -13.45 -7.68 -27.21
N SER A 112 -13.17 -6.85 -28.22
CA SER A 112 -12.97 -7.26 -29.61
C SER A 112 -11.63 -7.97 -29.87
N GLU A 113 -10.69 -7.94 -28.92
CA GLU A 113 -9.41 -8.64 -29.07
C GLU A 113 -9.57 -10.16 -28.90
N PRO A 114 -8.74 -10.98 -29.59
CA PRO A 114 -8.68 -12.42 -29.37
C PRO A 114 -8.46 -12.78 -27.89
N PRO A 115 -9.03 -13.88 -27.37
CA PRO A 115 -9.00 -14.21 -25.94
C PRO A 115 -7.61 -14.17 -25.31
N GLU A 116 -6.58 -14.62 -26.03
CA GLU A 116 -5.18 -14.61 -25.54
C GLU A 116 -4.62 -13.19 -25.43
N LYS A 117 -4.75 -12.38 -26.50
CA LYS A 117 -4.30 -10.98 -26.54
C LYS A 117 -5.06 -10.12 -25.54
N ARG A 118 -6.39 -10.31 -25.41
CA ARG A 118 -7.22 -9.70 -24.37
C ARG A 118 -6.71 -10.03 -22.97
N SER A 119 -6.43 -11.31 -22.69
CA SER A 119 -5.90 -11.75 -21.40
C SER A 119 -4.53 -11.15 -21.09
N GLN A 120 -3.66 -11.02 -22.09
CA GLN A 120 -2.37 -10.36 -21.95
C GLN A 120 -2.53 -8.87 -21.63
N LEU A 121 -3.35 -8.14 -22.39
CA LEU A 121 -3.61 -6.72 -22.17
C LEU A 121 -4.21 -6.45 -20.79
N LEU A 122 -5.18 -7.27 -20.35
CA LEU A 122 -5.75 -7.21 -19.01
C LEU A 122 -4.69 -7.40 -17.93
N ARG A 123 -3.79 -8.39 -18.09
CA ARG A 123 -2.69 -8.60 -17.15
C ARG A 123 -1.79 -7.37 -17.07
N GLU A 124 -1.41 -6.77 -18.20
CA GLU A 124 -0.58 -5.56 -18.22
C GLU A 124 -1.26 -4.37 -17.53
N LEU A 125 -2.57 -4.19 -17.74
CA LEU A 125 -3.34 -3.14 -17.08
C LEU A 125 -3.43 -3.37 -15.56
N VAL A 126 -3.70 -4.60 -15.13
CA VAL A 126 -3.74 -4.97 -13.70
C VAL A 126 -2.37 -4.80 -13.06
N GLU A 127 -1.29 -5.23 -13.72
CA GLU A 127 0.08 -5.03 -13.24
C GLU A 127 0.41 -3.54 -13.08
N ALA A 128 -0.02 -2.69 -14.03
CA ALA A 128 0.17 -1.25 -13.94
C ALA A 128 -0.59 -0.65 -12.74
N GLU A 129 -1.87 -0.99 -12.56
CA GLU A 129 -2.66 -0.50 -11.41
C GLU A 129 -2.07 -0.97 -10.07
N MET A 130 -1.60 -2.21 -10.00
CA MET A 130 -0.94 -2.75 -8.81
C MET A 130 0.36 -2.01 -8.50
N ARG A 131 1.18 -1.74 -9.52
CA ARG A 131 2.42 -0.96 -9.37
C ARG A 131 2.12 0.45 -8.87
N ASP A 132 1.10 1.10 -9.43
CA ASP A 132 0.69 2.44 -9.03
C ASP A 132 0.12 2.48 -7.61
N ARG A 133 -0.64 1.45 -7.23
CA ARG A 133 -1.10 1.26 -5.84
C ARG A 133 0.08 1.04 -4.91
N GLY A 134 1.04 0.19 -5.29
CA GLY A 134 2.27 -0.05 -4.55
C GLY A 134 3.07 1.23 -4.33
N GLN A 135 3.27 2.03 -5.37
CA GLN A 135 3.95 3.33 -5.29
C GLN A 135 3.21 4.31 -4.37
N ARG A 136 1.87 4.36 -4.43
CA ARG A 136 1.07 5.18 -3.50
C ARG A 136 1.25 4.76 -2.05
N VAL A 137 1.28 3.46 -1.77
CA VAL A 137 1.53 2.93 -0.43
C VAL A 137 2.95 3.29 0.02
N MET A 138 3.96 3.01 -0.81
CA MET A 138 5.35 3.36 -0.53
C MET A 138 5.52 4.86 -0.28
N GLY A 139 4.84 5.72 -1.05
CA GLY A 139 4.88 7.17 -0.87
C GLY A 139 4.38 7.65 0.49
N LYS A 140 3.49 6.90 1.16
CA LYS A 140 3.00 7.19 2.51
C LYS A 140 3.94 6.71 3.62
N LEU A 141 4.90 5.85 3.30
CA LEU A 141 5.84 5.34 4.30
C LEU A 141 6.89 6.40 4.66
N PRO A 142 7.33 6.44 5.95
CA PRO A 142 8.48 7.23 6.35
C PRO A 142 9.69 6.96 5.45
N SER A 143 10.51 7.98 5.20
CA SER A 143 11.63 7.86 4.26
C SER A 143 12.63 6.78 4.66
N HIS A 144 12.96 6.66 5.95
CA HIS A 144 13.86 5.62 6.45
C HIS A 144 13.32 4.19 6.22
N VAL A 145 12.00 3.99 6.28
CA VAL A 145 11.39 2.69 5.97
C VAL A 145 11.52 2.39 4.49
N ARG A 146 11.27 3.37 3.62
CA ARG A 146 11.44 3.19 2.16
C ARG A 146 12.88 2.88 1.78
N ASP A 147 13.81 3.68 2.28
CA ASP A 147 15.22 3.56 1.94
C ASP A 147 15.77 2.18 2.38
N TRP A 148 15.29 1.65 3.52
CA TRP A 148 15.57 0.29 3.95
C TRP A 148 14.93 -0.76 3.02
N MET A 149 13.63 -0.64 2.69
CA MET A 149 12.93 -1.58 1.80
C MET A 149 13.58 -1.67 0.41
N ASP A 150 14.13 -0.55 -0.09
CA ASP A 150 14.80 -0.50 -1.39
C ASP A 150 16.13 -1.28 -1.40
N THR A 151 16.74 -1.50 -0.23
CA THR A 151 18.03 -2.21 -0.09
C THR A 151 17.91 -3.63 0.44
N ALA A 152 16.78 -3.99 1.05
CA ALA A 152 16.57 -5.29 1.67
C ALA A 152 16.43 -6.40 0.61
N SER A 153 16.96 -7.59 0.93
CA SER A 153 16.67 -8.78 0.14
C SER A 153 15.18 -9.17 0.26
N PRO A 154 14.61 -9.93 -0.70
CA PRO A 154 13.22 -10.36 -0.64
C PRO A 154 12.84 -11.12 0.65
N GLU A 155 13.77 -11.90 1.20
CA GLU A 155 13.55 -12.66 2.43
C GLU A 155 13.55 -11.77 3.68
N GLU A 156 14.52 -10.86 3.80
CA GLU A 156 14.57 -9.86 4.87
C GLU A 156 13.34 -8.97 4.83
N LEU A 157 12.92 -8.57 3.63
CA LEU A 157 11.72 -7.78 3.42
C LEU A 157 10.49 -8.52 3.95
N ARG A 158 10.33 -9.81 3.65
CA ARG A 158 9.21 -10.63 4.18
C ARG A 158 9.24 -10.68 5.71
N LYS A 159 10.34 -11.11 6.30
CA LYS A 159 10.48 -11.25 7.76
C LYS A 159 10.15 -9.93 8.48
N ARG A 160 10.68 -8.83 7.96
CA ARG A 160 10.51 -7.52 8.59
C ARG A 160 9.15 -6.91 8.31
N LEU A 161 8.52 -7.18 7.17
CA LEU A 161 7.12 -6.82 6.97
C LEU A 161 6.21 -7.58 7.94
N GLU A 162 6.51 -8.84 8.26
CA GLU A 162 5.74 -9.58 9.27
C GLU A 162 5.92 -9.00 10.69
N LEU A 163 7.17 -8.71 11.10
CA LEU A 163 7.42 -8.01 12.37
C LEU A 163 6.70 -6.67 12.42
N PHE A 164 6.85 -5.88 11.36
CA PHE A 164 6.22 -4.59 11.26
C PHE A 164 4.70 -4.67 11.27
N LYS A 165 4.10 -5.70 10.66
CA LYS A 165 2.66 -5.96 10.76
C LYS A 165 2.27 -6.27 12.20
N ARG A 166 3.02 -7.12 12.89
CA ARG A 166 2.78 -7.47 14.30
C ARG A 166 2.82 -6.22 15.20
N ASP A 167 3.90 -5.47 15.15
CA ASP A 167 4.10 -4.26 15.96
C ASP A 167 3.04 -3.20 15.65
N SER A 168 2.73 -3.01 14.36
CA SER A 168 1.70 -2.07 13.94
C SER A 168 0.32 -2.52 14.41
N ARG A 169 -0.03 -3.82 14.30
CA ARG A 169 -1.32 -4.35 14.80
C ARG A 169 -1.44 -4.13 16.30
N GLU A 170 -0.38 -4.35 17.06
CA GLU A 170 -0.38 -4.15 18.51
C GLU A 170 -0.68 -2.69 18.85
N LYS A 171 0.13 -1.76 18.37
CA LYS A 171 -0.06 -0.33 18.61
C LYS A 171 -1.42 0.17 18.13
N THR A 172 -1.79 -0.17 16.89
CA THR A 172 -3.07 0.22 16.29
C THR A 172 -4.26 -0.33 17.09
N SER A 173 -4.18 -1.55 17.61
CA SER A 173 -5.27 -2.12 18.41
C SER A 173 -5.49 -1.36 19.72
N LEU A 174 -4.43 -0.94 20.42
CA LEU A 174 -4.52 -0.16 21.65
C LEU A 174 -5.16 1.22 21.41
N GLU A 175 -4.67 1.94 20.39
CA GLU A 175 -5.20 3.25 20.00
C GLU A 175 -6.65 3.16 19.50
N ALA A 176 -7.00 2.06 18.82
CA ALA A 176 -8.35 1.85 18.31
C ALA A 176 -9.34 1.56 19.43
N VAL A 177 -8.97 0.72 20.41
CA VAL A 177 -9.78 0.48 21.61
C VAL A 177 -10.08 1.79 22.31
N GLU A 178 -9.04 2.55 22.67
CA GLU A 178 -9.17 3.80 23.40
C GLU A 178 -10.12 4.77 22.68
N ARG A 179 -9.86 5.01 21.38
CA ARG A 179 -10.63 5.97 20.60
C ARG A 179 -12.10 5.58 20.46
N VAL A 180 -12.39 4.32 20.10
CA VAL A 180 -13.77 3.88 19.84
C VAL A 180 -14.55 3.76 21.14
N ALA A 181 -13.92 3.26 22.21
CA ALA A 181 -14.53 3.14 23.52
C ALA A 181 -14.85 4.51 24.14
N GLN A 182 -13.94 5.49 24.05
CA GLN A 182 -14.21 6.88 24.47
C GLN A 182 -15.40 7.47 23.73
N GLN A 183 -15.51 7.26 22.41
CA GLN A 183 -16.67 7.73 21.63
C GLN A 183 -17.99 7.06 22.00
N LEU A 184 -17.92 5.86 22.58
CA LEU A 184 -19.08 5.16 23.13
C LEU A 184 -19.39 5.58 24.59
N GLY A 185 -18.52 6.35 25.24
CA GLY A 185 -18.68 6.80 26.62
C GLY A 185 -18.14 5.85 27.67
N PHE A 186 -17.20 4.97 27.31
CA PHE A 186 -16.59 4.02 28.24
C PHE A 186 -15.64 4.76 29.20
N GLY A 187 -15.63 4.38 30.47
CA GLY A 187 -14.72 4.91 31.48
C GLY A 187 -13.27 4.43 31.30
N PRO A 188 -12.30 5.08 31.96
CA PRO A 188 -10.87 4.76 31.82
C PRO A 188 -10.52 3.34 32.27
N GLU A 189 -11.20 2.82 33.30
CA GLU A 189 -10.97 1.46 33.82
C GLU A 189 -11.36 0.40 32.79
N GLU A 190 -12.50 0.58 32.12
CA GLU A 190 -12.97 -0.32 31.08
C GLU A 190 -12.06 -0.30 29.86
N ILE A 191 -11.59 0.89 29.47
CA ILE A 191 -10.60 1.03 28.38
C ILE A 191 -9.31 0.27 28.74
N ALA A 192 -8.81 0.43 29.97
CA ALA A 192 -7.63 -0.30 30.44
C ALA A 192 -7.85 -1.82 30.44
N ARG A 193 -9.04 -2.29 30.81
CA ARG A 193 -9.41 -3.71 30.74
C ARG A 193 -9.35 -4.23 29.30
N LEU A 194 -9.95 -3.52 28.34
CA LEU A 194 -9.93 -3.90 26.93
C LEU A 194 -8.52 -3.86 26.32
N GLN A 195 -7.67 -2.92 26.75
CA GLN A 195 -6.28 -2.83 26.30
C GLN A 195 -5.42 -4.00 26.77
N ARG A 196 -5.72 -4.59 27.93
CA ARG A 196 -5.00 -5.77 28.48
C ARG A 196 -5.33 -7.09 27.77
N LEU A 197 -6.36 -7.12 26.92
CA LEU A 197 -6.71 -8.33 26.17
C LEU A 197 -5.58 -8.76 25.21
N PRO A 198 -5.43 -10.07 24.93
CA PRO A 198 -4.58 -10.57 23.86
C PRO A 198 -4.91 -9.90 22.52
N ILE A 199 -3.91 -9.72 21.65
CA ILE A 199 -4.05 -8.90 20.43
C ILE A 199 -5.23 -9.31 19.53
N GLU A 200 -5.47 -10.62 19.34
CA GLU A 200 -6.56 -11.10 18.48
C GLU A 200 -7.93 -10.84 19.11
N GLU A 201 -8.09 -11.10 20.41
CA GLU A 201 -9.31 -10.79 21.16
C GLU A 201 -9.57 -9.28 21.21
N ARG A 202 -8.52 -8.49 21.44
CA ARG A 202 -8.58 -7.03 21.44
C ARG A 202 -9.03 -6.50 20.10
N MET A 203 -8.49 -7.03 19.00
CA MET A 203 -8.91 -6.67 17.64
C MET A 203 -10.37 -7.04 17.36
N GLN A 204 -10.81 -8.21 17.81
CA GLN A 204 -12.22 -8.62 17.71
C GLN A 204 -13.13 -7.65 18.48
N LYS A 205 -12.75 -7.25 19.70
CA LYS A 205 -13.47 -6.22 20.47
C LYS A 205 -13.50 -4.86 19.79
N VAL A 206 -12.40 -4.42 19.16
CA VAL A 206 -12.39 -3.18 18.37
C VAL A 206 -13.45 -3.23 17.26
N LEU A 207 -13.61 -4.37 16.58
CA LEU A 207 -14.60 -4.51 15.50
C LEU A 207 -16.04 -4.46 16.03
N GLU A 208 -16.31 -5.09 17.18
CA GLU A 208 -17.61 -5.04 17.86
C GLU A 208 -17.96 -3.61 18.30
N LEU A 209 -17.01 -2.92 18.95
CA LEU A 209 -17.18 -1.54 19.37
C LEU A 209 -17.40 -0.62 18.18
N TYR A 210 -16.66 -0.82 17.08
CA TYR A 210 -16.82 -0.03 15.87
C TYR A 210 -18.21 -0.22 15.24
N GLN A 211 -18.72 -1.46 15.20
CA GLN A 211 -20.07 -1.74 14.73
C GLN A 211 -21.11 -1.02 15.59
N SER A 212 -21.02 -1.12 16.91
CA SER A 212 -21.89 -0.42 17.86
C SER A 212 -21.86 1.11 17.68
N LEU A 213 -20.66 1.68 17.52
CA LEU A 213 -20.49 3.10 17.25
C LEU A 213 -21.17 3.52 15.95
N SER A 214 -20.99 2.74 14.88
CA SER A 214 -21.62 3.05 13.59
C SER A 214 -23.15 2.96 13.66
N LYS A 215 -23.71 1.98 14.38
CA LYS A 215 -25.16 1.90 14.63
C LYS A 215 -25.66 3.13 15.38
N ARG A 216 -24.94 3.58 16.42
CA ARG A 216 -25.27 4.81 17.17
C ARG A 216 -25.22 6.04 16.28
N GLN A 217 -24.18 6.19 15.46
CA GLN A 217 -24.04 7.31 14.53
C GLN A 217 -25.19 7.36 13.53
N ILE A 218 -25.63 6.23 13.00
CA ILE A 218 -26.74 6.17 12.05
C ILE A 218 -28.08 6.49 12.69
N LYS A 219 -28.31 6.09 13.95
CA LYS A 219 -29.50 6.52 14.70
C LYS A 219 -29.57 8.04 14.87
N VAL A 220 -28.42 8.71 15.00
CA VAL A 220 -28.33 10.16 15.23
C VAL A 220 -28.32 10.96 13.92
N SER A 221 -27.57 10.51 12.91
CA SER A 221 -27.29 11.26 11.68
C SER A 221 -28.03 10.73 10.45
N GLY A 222 -28.78 9.64 10.59
CA GLY A 222 -29.39 8.94 9.47
C GLY A 222 -28.40 8.07 8.69
N LEU A 223 -28.89 7.45 7.62
CA LEU A 223 -28.10 6.59 6.75
C LEU A 223 -27.09 7.40 5.92
N PRO A 224 -25.86 6.89 5.70
CA PRO A 224 -24.91 7.53 4.79
C PRO A 224 -25.49 7.62 3.37
N GLN A 225 -25.13 8.69 2.65
CA GLN A 225 -25.56 8.89 1.26
C GLN A 225 -25.22 7.67 0.39
N GLY A 226 -26.22 7.19 -0.36
CA GLY A 226 -26.10 6.02 -1.23
C GLY A 226 -26.32 4.65 -0.55
N ILE A 227 -26.60 4.61 0.75
CA ILE A 227 -26.97 3.37 1.46
C ILE A 227 -28.48 3.36 1.70
N THR A 228 -29.17 2.38 1.12
CA THR A 228 -30.60 2.16 1.35
C THR A 228 -30.86 1.49 2.71
N ALA A 229 -32.08 1.63 3.23
CA ALA A 229 -32.47 0.99 4.49
C ALA A 229 -32.34 -0.55 4.44
N GLN A 230 -32.72 -1.15 3.30
CA GLN A 230 -32.56 -2.59 3.09
C GLN A 230 -31.09 -3.00 3.11
N ARG A 231 -30.22 -2.26 2.40
CA ARG A 231 -28.77 -2.55 2.40
C ARG A 231 -28.16 -2.40 3.79
N TRP A 232 -28.63 -1.42 4.56
CA TRP A 232 -28.21 -1.26 5.95
C TRP A 232 -28.62 -2.45 6.82
N LYS A 233 -29.86 -2.95 6.68
CA LYS A 233 -30.33 -4.15 7.39
C LYS A 233 -29.48 -5.38 7.08
N GLU A 234 -29.09 -5.56 5.81
CA GLU A 234 -28.16 -6.63 5.40
C GLU A 234 -26.79 -6.48 6.05
N LEU A 235 -26.24 -5.26 6.06
CA LEU A 235 -24.96 -4.98 6.71
C LEU A 235 -25.04 -5.28 8.20
N ASP A 236 -26.15 -4.90 8.86
CA ASP A 236 -26.32 -5.05 10.31
C ASP A 236 -26.28 -6.51 10.78
N GLN A 237 -26.64 -7.45 9.91
CA GLN A 237 -26.63 -8.90 10.14
C GLN A 237 -25.26 -9.55 9.94
N LEU A 238 -24.27 -8.80 9.42
CA LEU A 238 -22.92 -9.32 9.23
C LEU A 238 -22.18 -9.43 10.56
N SER A 239 -21.26 -10.40 10.64
CA SER A 239 -20.29 -10.48 11.74
C SER A 239 -19.47 -9.18 11.82
N PRO A 240 -18.96 -8.77 13.00
CA PRO A 240 -18.24 -7.50 13.16
C PRO A 240 -17.11 -7.30 12.14
N ARG A 241 -16.38 -8.38 11.80
CA ARG A 241 -15.32 -8.37 10.79
C ARG A 241 -15.85 -8.15 9.38
N ALA A 242 -16.89 -8.86 8.98
CA ALA A 242 -17.51 -8.70 7.65
C ALA A 242 -18.18 -7.33 7.51
N TYR A 243 -18.85 -6.87 8.56
CA TYR A 243 -19.42 -5.54 8.68
C TYR A 243 -18.37 -4.45 8.44
N PHE A 244 -17.27 -4.48 9.20
CA PHE A 244 -16.19 -3.51 9.06
C PHE A 244 -15.61 -3.50 7.64
N ALA A 245 -15.38 -4.68 7.05
CA ALA A 245 -14.85 -4.80 5.71
C ALA A 245 -15.77 -4.14 4.65
N GLU A 246 -17.08 -4.35 4.75
CA GLU A 246 -18.05 -3.74 3.82
C GLU A 246 -18.19 -2.22 4.05
N ILE A 247 -18.21 -1.75 5.30
CA ILE A 247 -18.20 -0.29 5.59
C ILE A 247 -16.94 0.38 5.04
N MET A 248 -15.77 -0.24 5.19
CA MET A 248 -14.52 0.30 4.63
C MET A 248 -14.52 0.28 3.10
N ALA A 249 -15.14 -0.72 2.47
CA ALA A 249 -15.30 -0.75 1.02
C ALA A 249 -16.19 0.40 0.53
N LEU A 250 -17.33 0.63 1.18
CA LEU A 250 -18.25 1.73 0.86
C LEU A 250 -17.57 3.10 1.05
N ARG A 251 -16.79 3.28 2.13
CA ARG A 251 -16.01 4.51 2.32
C ARG A 251 -14.96 4.72 1.23
N ALA A 252 -14.24 3.65 0.85
CA ALA A 252 -13.26 3.74 -0.21
C ALA A 252 -13.90 4.11 -1.57
N GLU A 253 -15.09 3.58 -1.87
CA GLU A 253 -15.85 3.93 -3.08
C GLU A 253 -16.33 5.38 -3.04
N ALA A 254 -16.85 5.85 -1.90
CA ALA A 254 -17.26 7.24 -1.72
C ALA A 254 -16.08 8.23 -1.81
N GLU A 255 -14.92 7.88 -1.24
CA GLU A 255 -13.70 8.71 -1.34
C GLU A 255 -13.16 8.78 -2.78
N LEU A 256 -13.28 7.70 -3.56
CA LEU A 256 -12.90 7.72 -4.98
C LEU A 256 -13.80 8.64 -5.82
N GLY A 257 -15.08 8.81 -5.42
CA GLY A 257 -16.01 9.72 -6.09
C GLY A 257 -15.87 11.19 -5.67
N ARG A 258 -15.19 11.49 -4.55
CA ARG A 258 -15.02 12.88 -4.10
C ARG A 258 -13.83 13.53 -4.82
N PRO A 259 -14.04 14.64 -5.56
CA PRO A 259 -12.91 15.41 -6.08
C PRO A 259 -12.07 15.86 -4.89
N ALA A 260 -10.76 15.55 -4.92
CA ALA A 260 -9.85 15.98 -3.87
C ALA A 260 -10.03 17.48 -3.64
N ARG A 261 -10.39 17.88 -2.41
CA ARG A 261 -10.64 19.29 -2.05
C ARG A 261 -9.43 20.11 -2.50
N LYS A 262 -9.60 20.89 -3.59
CA LYS A 262 -8.54 21.72 -4.17
C LYS A 262 -8.27 22.85 -3.18
N GLN A 263 -7.33 22.62 -2.27
CA GLN A 263 -6.70 23.75 -1.59
C GLN A 263 -5.77 24.37 -2.61
N GLU A 264 -6.10 25.58 -3.08
CA GLU A 264 -5.18 26.36 -3.89
C GLU A 264 -3.91 26.58 -3.06
N PRO A 265 -2.76 26.05 -3.51
CA PRO A 265 -1.53 26.25 -2.78
C PRO A 265 -1.10 27.72 -2.91
N VAL A 266 -0.53 28.28 -1.85
CA VAL A 266 0.06 29.62 -1.87
C VAL A 266 1.34 29.60 -2.71
N ALA A 267 1.48 30.58 -3.61
CA ALA A 267 2.66 30.79 -4.48
C ALA A 267 3.99 30.71 -3.71
N GLY A 268 4.94 29.93 -4.22
CA GLY A 268 6.27 29.73 -3.64
C GLY A 268 6.34 28.81 -2.41
N SER A 269 5.21 28.28 -1.94
CA SER A 269 5.20 27.45 -0.72
C SER A 269 5.79 26.05 -0.94
N ARG A 270 6.27 25.43 0.15
CA ARG A 270 6.59 23.98 0.16
C ARG A 270 5.43 23.11 -0.34
N GLN A 271 4.21 23.60 -0.24
CA GLN A 271 3.01 22.91 -0.73
C GLN A 271 2.92 22.91 -2.25
N GLU A 272 3.36 23.97 -2.93
CA GLU A 272 3.45 24.00 -4.39
C GLU A 272 4.49 23.04 -4.93
N LEU A 273 5.68 23.00 -4.33
CA LEU A 273 6.72 22.04 -4.73
C LEU A 273 6.22 20.60 -4.58
N ARG A 274 5.55 20.29 -3.47
CA ARG A 274 4.89 18.98 -3.27
C ARG A 274 3.79 18.74 -4.29
N GLN A 275 3.00 19.75 -4.64
CA GLN A 275 1.95 19.61 -5.65
C GLN A 275 2.54 19.36 -7.04
N LEU A 276 3.60 20.06 -7.43
CA LEU A 276 4.35 19.83 -8.65
C LEU A 276 4.92 18.41 -8.68
N GLY A 277 5.51 17.93 -7.58
CA GLY A 277 5.98 16.55 -7.44
C GLY A 277 4.86 15.53 -7.67
N ARG A 278 3.69 15.74 -7.07
CA ARG A 278 2.50 14.90 -7.29
C ARG A 278 2.02 14.92 -8.74
N ASP A 279 2.06 16.07 -9.39
CA ASP A 279 1.59 16.22 -10.77
C ASP A 279 2.58 15.62 -11.77
N ILE A 280 3.89 15.78 -11.56
CA ILE A 280 4.92 15.05 -12.32
C ILE A 280 4.72 13.54 -12.16
N ALA A 281 4.57 13.05 -10.92
CA ALA A 281 4.35 11.62 -10.67
C ALA A 281 3.08 11.09 -11.35
N ARG A 282 2.05 11.92 -11.50
CA ARG A 282 0.82 11.58 -12.22
C ARG A 282 1.05 11.48 -13.72
N GLU A 283 1.71 12.47 -14.32
CA GLU A 283 1.98 12.47 -15.77
C GLU A 283 2.96 11.38 -16.20
N MET A 284 3.85 10.94 -15.30
CA MET A 284 4.73 9.80 -15.51
C MET A 284 4.01 8.46 -15.65
N ARG A 285 2.73 8.36 -15.24
CA ARG A 285 1.97 7.11 -15.28
C ARG A 285 1.36 6.91 -16.67
N PRO A 286 1.65 5.77 -17.34
CA PRO A 286 0.96 5.40 -18.57
C PRO A 286 -0.54 5.31 -18.33
N ARG A 287 -1.33 5.92 -19.21
CA ARG A 287 -2.80 5.85 -19.09
C ARG A 287 -3.30 4.49 -19.60
N PRO A 288 -4.40 3.94 -19.05
CA PRO A 288 -4.99 2.71 -19.57
C PRO A 288 -5.33 2.79 -21.07
N THR A 289 -5.80 3.95 -21.53
CA THR A 289 -6.16 4.20 -22.94
C THR A 289 -4.95 4.08 -23.87
N GLU A 290 -3.81 4.65 -23.47
CA GLU A 290 -2.55 4.58 -24.24
C GLU A 290 -2.07 3.14 -24.44
N ARG A 291 -2.30 2.26 -23.45
CA ARG A 291 -1.96 0.83 -23.60
C ARG A 291 -2.82 0.13 -24.65
N LEU A 292 -4.11 0.50 -24.73
CA LEU A 292 -5.05 -0.07 -25.70
C LEU A 292 -4.84 0.51 -27.11
N GLU A 293 -4.42 1.77 -27.21
CA GLU A 293 -4.00 2.37 -28.49
C GLU A 293 -2.79 1.65 -29.08
N LEU A 294 -1.86 1.23 -28.23
CA LEU A 294 -0.60 0.56 -28.61
C LEU A 294 -0.68 -0.97 -28.56
N ARG A 295 -1.89 -1.54 -28.65
CA ARG A 295 -2.12 -2.98 -28.48
C ARG A 295 -1.56 -3.83 -29.62
N GLU A 296 -1.40 -3.26 -30.82
CA GLU A 296 -0.79 -3.93 -31.97
C GLU A 296 0.73 -4.01 -31.86
N LEU A 297 1.36 -3.17 -31.03
CA LEU A 297 2.80 -3.23 -30.80
C LEU A 297 3.18 -4.43 -29.95
N SER A 298 4.41 -4.90 -30.13
CA SER A 298 5.05 -5.85 -29.21
C SER A 298 5.07 -5.27 -27.79
N ARG A 299 5.20 -6.13 -26.78
CA ARG A 299 5.27 -5.68 -25.38
C ARG A 299 6.43 -4.72 -25.13
N GLU A 300 7.56 -4.94 -25.78
CA GLU A 300 8.77 -4.12 -25.64
C GLU A 300 8.57 -2.75 -26.31
N ASP A 301 8.11 -2.73 -27.56
CA ASP A 301 7.85 -1.48 -28.28
C ASP A 301 6.77 -0.65 -27.60
N ARG A 302 5.70 -1.31 -27.12
CA ARG A 302 4.67 -0.67 -26.32
C ARG A 302 5.26 -0.04 -25.06
N HIS A 303 6.14 -0.73 -24.35
CA HIS A 303 6.77 -0.17 -23.14
C HIS A 303 7.66 1.04 -23.46
N SER A 304 8.42 0.98 -24.54
CA SER A 304 9.25 2.09 -25.03
C SER A 304 8.42 3.31 -25.42
N GLU A 305 7.35 3.10 -26.18
CA GLU A 305 6.45 4.16 -26.64
C GLU A 305 5.66 4.78 -25.48
N LEU A 306 5.15 3.99 -24.53
CA LEU A 306 4.54 4.51 -23.30
C LEU A 306 5.53 5.35 -22.48
N GLY A 307 6.81 4.96 -22.45
CA GLY A 307 7.87 5.74 -21.83
C GLY A 307 8.04 7.10 -22.52
N ARG A 308 8.10 7.10 -23.86
CA ARG A 308 8.23 8.31 -24.68
C ARG A 308 7.07 9.28 -24.44
N ARG A 309 5.82 8.81 -24.53
CA ARG A 309 4.62 9.61 -24.25
C ARG A 309 4.61 10.15 -22.82
N SER A 310 5.03 9.35 -21.84
CA SER A 310 5.15 9.80 -20.44
C SER A 310 6.19 10.91 -20.28
N ARG A 311 7.32 10.81 -20.99
CA ARG A 311 8.33 11.88 -21.02
C ARG A 311 7.77 13.18 -21.59
N GLU A 312 7.07 13.12 -22.73
CA GLU A 312 6.47 14.30 -23.36
C GLU A 312 5.47 15.01 -22.43
N ARG A 313 4.59 14.25 -21.76
CA ARG A 313 3.63 14.82 -20.81
C ARG A 313 4.31 15.51 -19.63
N VAL A 314 5.34 14.88 -19.06
CA VAL A 314 6.12 15.49 -17.97
C VAL A 314 6.81 16.77 -18.43
N MET A 315 7.44 16.76 -19.62
CA MET A 315 8.11 17.96 -20.16
C MET A 315 7.12 19.09 -20.43
N ARG A 316 5.93 18.77 -20.97
CA ARG A 316 4.86 19.75 -21.18
C ARG A 316 4.38 20.35 -19.85
N LEU A 317 4.23 19.52 -18.82
CA LEU A 317 3.84 19.96 -17.48
C LEU A 317 4.89 20.89 -16.86
N VAL A 318 6.17 20.49 -16.92
CA VAL A 318 7.29 21.28 -16.39
C VAL A 318 7.40 22.63 -17.09
N HIS A 319 7.26 22.68 -18.42
CA HIS A 319 7.22 23.95 -19.16
C HIS A 319 6.05 24.82 -18.76
N LYS A 320 4.85 24.24 -18.61
CA LYS A 320 3.63 24.98 -18.29
C LYS A 320 3.64 25.56 -16.88
N ARG A 321 4.16 24.82 -15.90
CA ARG A 321 4.11 25.21 -14.47
C ARG A 321 5.40 25.81 -13.93
N GLY A 322 6.51 25.68 -14.66
CA GLY A 322 7.83 26.02 -14.16
C GLY A 322 8.25 25.11 -12.99
N GLY A 323 9.06 25.66 -12.09
CA GLY A 323 9.57 24.96 -10.90
C GLY A 323 10.87 24.16 -11.12
N LEU A 324 11.36 24.09 -12.36
CA LEU A 324 12.73 23.69 -12.69
C LEU A 324 13.42 24.84 -13.43
N SER A 325 14.70 25.04 -13.18
CA SER A 325 15.52 26.03 -13.91
C SER A 325 15.66 25.65 -15.39
N ALA A 326 15.91 26.66 -16.24
CA ALA A 326 16.15 26.44 -17.67
C ALA A 326 17.28 25.42 -17.93
N GLN A 327 18.35 25.49 -17.13
CA GLN A 327 19.46 24.53 -17.19
C GLN A 327 19.01 23.11 -16.87
N GLN A 328 18.19 22.91 -15.83
CA GLN A 328 17.66 21.59 -15.50
C GLN A 328 16.76 21.01 -16.60
N ILE A 329 15.93 21.87 -17.20
CA ILE A 329 15.08 21.49 -18.33
C ILE A 329 15.94 21.06 -19.53
N GLN A 330 17.02 21.79 -19.83
CA GLN A 330 17.94 21.44 -20.91
C GLN A 330 18.63 20.09 -20.67
N VAL A 331 19.10 19.85 -19.44
CA VAL A 331 19.69 18.56 -19.05
C VAL A 331 18.67 17.42 -19.20
N LEU A 332 17.43 17.60 -18.75
CA LEU A 332 16.36 16.61 -18.92
C LEU A 332 15.97 16.36 -20.40
N LYS A 333 16.08 17.38 -21.27
CA LYS A 333 15.87 17.23 -22.72
C LYS A 333 16.96 16.39 -23.38
N ALA A 334 18.20 16.45 -22.89
CA ALA A 334 19.32 15.69 -23.45
C ALA A 334 19.30 14.20 -23.08
N MET A 335 18.66 13.82 -21.97
CA MET A 335 18.61 12.41 -21.51
C MET A 335 17.81 11.51 -22.46
N ASP A 336 18.12 10.21 -22.48
CA ASP A 336 17.24 9.22 -23.07
C ASP A 336 15.95 9.04 -22.23
N THR A 337 14.92 8.39 -22.78
CA THR A 337 13.63 8.20 -22.10
C THR A 337 13.76 7.46 -20.76
N ARG A 338 14.59 6.41 -20.68
CA ARG A 338 14.76 5.59 -19.49
C ARG A 338 15.51 6.36 -18.41
N GLU A 339 16.56 7.08 -18.79
CA GLU A 339 17.31 7.95 -17.89
C GLU A 339 16.45 9.13 -17.41
N PHE A 340 15.70 9.76 -18.31
CA PHE A 340 14.75 10.83 -18.01
C PHE A 340 13.76 10.39 -16.94
N LEU A 341 13.06 9.26 -17.12
CA LEU A 341 12.06 8.79 -16.17
C LEU A 341 12.71 8.40 -14.83
N ARG A 342 13.95 7.92 -14.82
CA ARG A 342 14.68 7.66 -13.57
C ARG A 342 14.95 8.96 -12.82
N ASN A 343 15.43 10.00 -13.50
CA ASN A 343 15.71 11.30 -12.90
C ASN A 343 14.43 12.05 -12.50
N ALA A 344 13.35 11.92 -13.28
CA ALA A 344 12.03 12.45 -12.91
C ALA A 344 11.53 11.87 -11.58
N ARG A 345 11.72 10.55 -11.32
CA ARG A 345 11.39 9.97 -10.00
C ARG A 345 12.22 10.56 -8.86
N ARG A 346 13.50 10.87 -9.11
CA ARG A 346 14.37 11.53 -8.12
C ARG A 346 13.90 12.95 -7.84
N ILE A 347 13.52 13.70 -8.88
CA ILE A 347 12.92 15.03 -8.77
C ILE A 347 11.65 14.96 -7.91
N VAL A 348 10.73 14.04 -8.21
CA VAL A 348 9.51 13.83 -7.40
C VAL A 348 9.87 13.57 -5.93
N LYS A 349 10.84 12.70 -5.64
CA LYS A 349 11.28 12.40 -4.26
C LYS A 349 11.85 13.64 -3.55
N ALA A 350 12.56 14.53 -4.26
CA ALA A 350 13.08 15.78 -3.70
C ALA A 350 11.95 16.78 -3.43
N LEU A 351 11.05 16.97 -4.40
CA LEU A 351 9.90 17.86 -4.32
C LEU A 351 8.92 17.46 -3.21
N ASP A 352 8.67 16.16 -3.01
CA ASP A 352 7.85 15.64 -1.91
C ASP A 352 8.42 16.04 -0.53
N ARG A 353 9.75 16.10 -0.42
CA ARG A 353 10.46 16.56 0.77
C ARG A 353 10.49 18.09 0.91
N GLY A 354 9.91 18.82 -0.04
CA GLY A 354 9.99 20.28 -0.11
C GLY A 354 11.41 20.78 -0.38
N LYS A 355 12.27 19.96 -0.99
CA LYS A 355 13.64 20.31 -1.36
C LYS A 355 13.68 20.68 -2.83
N GLN A 356 14.54 21.64 -3.17
CA GLN A 356 14.90 21.89 -4.57
C GLN A 356 15.56 20.64 -5.14
N PRO A 357 15.10 20.13 -6.30
CA PRO A 357 15.70 18.96 -6.92
C PRO A 357 17.10 19.31 -7.42
N SER A 358 18.11 18.49 -7.10
CA SER A 358 19.40 18.51 -7.77
C SER A 358 19.40 17.45 -8.88
N LEU A 359 19.75 17.86 -10.09
CA LEU A 359 20.04 16.90 -11.16
C LEU A 359 21.49 16.40 -11.01
N PRO A 360 21.78 15.14 -11.36
CA PRO A 360 23.17 14.69 -11.47
C PRO A 360 23.91 15.62 -12.43
N ARG A 361 25.12 16.04 -12.05
CA ARG A 361 25.97 16.83 -12.94
C ARG A 361 26.40 15.90 -14.08
N ALA A 362 26.50 16.41 -15.31
CA ALA A 362 26.84 15.62 -16.50
C ALA A 362 28.14 14.80 -16.37
N ARG A 363 29.02 15.12 -15.41
CA ARG A 363 30.25 14.36 -15.13
C ARG A 363 30.06 13.07 -14.33
N ASP A 364 28.91 12.85 -13.69
CA ASP A 364 28.71 11.70 -12.79
C ASP A 364 28.26 10.42 -13.51
N THR A 365 27.80 10.51 -14.77
CA THR A 365 27.22 9.37 -15.51
C THR A 365 28.27 8.52 -16.23
N GLU A 366 29.40 9.09 -16.65
CA GLU A 366 30.47 8.34 -17.34
C GLU A 366 31.37 7.55 -16.36
N GLY A 367 31.68 8.10 -15.18
CA GLY A 367 32.60 7.47 -14.23
C GLY A 367 32.03 6.29 -13.43
N ALA A 368 30.71 6.20 -13.26
CA ALA A 368 30.09 5.19 -12.39
C ALA A 368 29.93 3.81 -13.04
N ARG A 369 30.07 3.70 -14.37
CA ARG A 369 29.82 2.44 -15.09
C ARG A 369 31.06 1.55 -15.23
N GLN A 370 32.27 2.06 -14.98
CA GLN A 370 33.53 1.30 -15.11
C GLN A 370 34.04 0.61 -13.82
N LYS A 371 33.52 0.91 -12.62
CA LYS A 371 34.00 0.29 -11.35
C LYS A 371 33.24 -0.96 -10.90
N LYS A 372 32.70 -1.75 -11.83
CA LYS A 372 32.25 -3.13 -11.57
C LYS A 372 33.08 -4.16 -12.36
N GLY A 373 34.39 -3.96 -12.40
CA GLY A 373 35.35 -5.00 -12.76
C GLY A 373 35.72 -5.81 -11.52
N THR A 374 35.30 -7.08 -11.50
CA THR A 374 36.09 -8.22 -11.01
C THR A 374 37.11 -7.95 -9.90
N GLY A 375 36.64 -7.51 -8.73
CA GLY A 375 37.38 -7.61 -7.48
C GLY A 375 37.51 -9.07 -7.05
N LYS A 376 38.40 -9.80 -7.73
CA LYS A 376 38.91 -11.13 -7.33
C LYS A 376 39.44 -10.96 -5.91
N LYS A 377 38.70 -11.50 -4.92
CA LYS A 377 39.10 -11.51 -3.52
C LYS A 377 40.46 -12.21 -3.42
N SER A 378 41.53 -11.43 -3.35
CA SER A 378 42.83 -11.89 -2.89
C SER A 378 42.66 -12.40 -1.46
N ARG A 379 42.79 -13.71 -1.31
CA ARG A 379 42.88 -14.42 -0.03
C ARG A 379 43.98 -13.76 0.80
N LYS A 380 43.64 -13.23 1.97
CA LYS A 380 44.62 -12.98 3.03
C LYS A 380 45.25 -14.32 3.43
N PRO A 381 46.58 -14.43 3.54
CA PRO A 381 47.21 -15.62 4.09
C PRO A 381 46.88 -15.74 5.58
N GLN A 382 46.55 -16.97 5.99
CA GLN A 382 46.42 -17.38 7.38
C GLN A 382 47.74 -17.08 8.09
N ARG A 383 47.70 -16.19 9.10
CA ARG A 383 48.76 -16.10 10.11
C ARG A 383 48.38 -17.02 11.26
N ALA A 384 49.33 -17.88 11.59
CA ALA A 384 49.32 -18.86 12.65
C ALA A 384 48.92 -18.25 14.00
N ALA A 385 48.21 -19.06 14.79
CA ALA A 385 47.98 -18.85 16.20
C ALA A 385 49.31 -18.97 16.97
N PRO A 386 49.50 -18.19 18.05
CA PRO A 386 50.31 -18.63 19.17
C PRO A 386 49.44 -19.15 20.30
N GLU A 387 50.06 -20.09 20.99
CA GLU A 387 49.60 -20.94 22.07
C GLU A 387 49.02 -20.20 23.28
N ARG A 388 48.17 -20.96 23.97
CA ARG A 388 47.73 -20.75 25.34
C ARG A 388 48.93 -20.53 26.26
N GLU A 389 48.90 -19.44 27.02
CA GLU A 389 49.55 -19.39 28.32
C GLU A 389 48.51 -19.14 29.40
N GLN A 390 48.39 -20.11 30.30
CA GLN A 390 47.60 -20.05 31.50
C GLN A 390 48.29 -19.11 32.50
N ARG A 391 47.61 -18.05 32.94
CA ARG A 391 47.93 -17.40 34.22
C ARG A 391 46.66 -16.85 34.86
N GLY A 392 46.36 -17.40 36.03
CA GLY A 392 45.20 -17.03 36.85
C GLY A 392 45.40 -15.80 37.72
N LYS A 393 44.37 -15.59 38.57
CA LYS A 393 44.20 -14.54 39.60
C LYS A 393 43.85 -13.18 38.96
N GLN A 394 42.90 -12.38 39.44
CA GLN A 394 42.46 -12.14 40.81
C GLN A 394 41.10 -11.42 40.78
N LYS A 395 40.27 -11.66 41.81
CA LYS A 395 39.03 -10.94 42.10
C LYS A 395 39.31 -9.46 42.37
N SER A 396 38.51 -8.56 41.82
CA SER A 396 38.23 -7.25 42.44
C SER A 396 36.86 -6.71 42.00
N LYS A 397 35.97 -6.60 43.00
CA LYS A 397 34.75 -5.77 42.99
C LYS A 397 35.09 -4.32 42.59
N PRO A 398 34.09 -3.58 42.09
CA PRO A 398 33.81 -2.30 42.74
C PRO A 398 32.34 -2.14 43.12
N GLN A 399 32.15 -1.85 44.40
CA GLN A 399 31.03 -1.08 44.93
C GLN A 399 31.00 0.32 44.31
N GLY A 400 29.81 0.92 44.18
CA GLY A 400 29.70 2.35 43.94
C GLY A 400 28.39 2.78 43.30
N LYS A 401 27.29 2.77 44.07
CA LYS A 401 26.13 3.63 43.81
C LYS A 401 26.54 5.09 44.06
N PRO A 402 26.03 6.06 43.29
CA PRO A 402 25.83 7.40 43.82
C PRO A 402 24.34 7.65 44.09
N GLU A 403 24.07 7.98 45.36
CA GLU A 403 22.85 8.56 45.88
C GLU A 403 22.48 9.83 45.12
N ARG A 404 21.23 9.90 44.63
CA ARG A 404 20.66 11.14 44.10
C ARG A 404 19.93 11.84 45.24
N LYS A 405 20.58 12.88 45.78
CA LYS A 405 20.09 13.78 46.82
C LYS A 405 18.67 14.28 46.53
N GLN A 406 17.78 14.05 47.50
CA GLN A 406 16.54 14.79 47.69
C GLN A 406 16.89 16.26 47.97
N LYS A 407 16.33 17.19 47.19
CA LYS A 407 16.23 18.60 47.58
C LYS A 407 14.80 18.85 48.03
N GLY A 408 14.64 19.07 49.33
CA GLY A 408 13.44 19.61 49.93
C GLY A 408 13.21 21.05 49.48
N LYS A 409 11.94 21.38 49.27
CA LYS A 409 11.38 22.74 49.39
C LYS A 409 10.05 22.62 50.14
N GLN A 410 10.09 22.85 51.45
CA GLN A 410 8.97 23.43 52.22
C GLN A 410 8.94 24.92 51.83
N GLY A 411 7.85 25.51 51.33
CA GLY A 411 6.61 25.95 52.01
C GLY A 411 6.62 27.50 52.04
N PRO A 412 5.59 28.23 52.50
CA PRO A 412 4.14 28.08 52.33
C PRO A 412 3.51 29.35 51.66
N ASN A 413 2.23 29.32 51.29
CA ASN A 413 1.32 30.42 51.66
C ASN A 413 -0.17 30.11 51.43
N LEU A 414 -0.89 30.25 52.52
CA LEU A 414 -2.33 30.49 52.58
C LEU A 414 -2.64 31.84 51.92
N ARG A 415 -3.72 31.91 51.14
CA ARG A 415 -4.65 33.04 51.24
C ARG A 415 -6.03 32.63 50.78
N GLN A 416 -6.96 32.79 51.71
CA GLN A 416 -8.39 32.88 51.50
C GLN A 416 -8.71 34.12 50.64
N GLY A 417 -9.80 34.00 49.89
CA GLY A 417 -10.46 35.01 49.08
C GLY A 417 -11.69 34.37 48.48
#